data_AF-A0A9D7TNY3-F1
#
_entry.id   AF-A0A9D7TNY3-F1
#
_cell.length_a   1.000
_cell.length_b   1.000
_cell.length_c   1.000
_cell.angle_alpha   90.00
_cell.angle_beta   90.00
_cell.angle_gamma   90.00
#
_symmetry.space_group_name_H-M   'P 1'
#
loop_
_entity.id
_entity.type
_entity.pdbx_description
1 polymer ?
#
loop_
_entity_poly.entity_id
_entity_poly.type
_entity_poly.pdbx_seq_one_letter_code
_entity_poly.pdbx_strand_id
1 'polypeptide(L)'
;MDNVKKTEGLVDKKVHPEEKTRLHKRNQHRMRYDFKSLIKSYPDLKDYIILNKYGEETIDFSNNIAVRMLNSSLLVHYYGILKWEIPTGYLCPPIPGRADYIHYVADLLSEKNYGKIPPGKNVRCLDIGVGAACIYPIIGIKEYNWNFVGSDIDSIAINSAGTIINDNPILDGKLELRLQTNAGSIFQDIIHDNEYFDLTICNPPFHTSFEDAQQGSDRKVKNLKLVLKMNPKLNFGGMANELWCEGGEHGFIQKMISESQKYSSSCFWFTTLISKQSNLKKALHGLERVGVKERKIIPMGQGNKTSRLLAWTFLDKSKQELWRKERWAL
;
A
#
# COMPACT_ATOMS: atom_id res chain seq x y z
N MET A 1 -38.73 50.39 7.36
CA MET A 1 -38.88 48.98 6.92
C MET A 1 -37.61 48.61 6.20
N ASP A 2 -36.66 48.10 6.98
CA ASP A 2 -35.29 47.80 6.56
C ASP A 2 -35.24 46.49 5.77
N ASN A 3 -34.78 46.57 4.52
CA ASN A 3 -34.41 45.41 3.72
C ASN A 3 -32.89 45.24 3.74
N VAL A 4 -32.39 44.59 4.78
CA VAL A 4 -31.00 44.10 4.82
C VAL A 4 -30.92 42.83 3.97
N LYS A 5 -30.33 42.95 2.78
CA LYS A 5 -29.85 41.81 1.99
C LYS A 5 -28.84 41.04 2.84
N LYS A 6 -29.20 39.82 3.25
CA LYS A 6 -28.24 38.83 3.77
C LYS A 6 -27.25 38.50 2.65
N THR A 7 -26.05 39.05 2.74
CA THR A 7 -24.88 38.53 2.04
C THR A 7 -24.61 37.12 2.58
N GLU A 8 -24.74 36.13 1.72
CA GLU A 8 -24.27 34.77 2.00
C GLU A 8 -22.77 34.85 2.28
N GLY A 9 -22.39 34.53 3.53
CA GLY A 9 -21.00 34.47 3.94
C GLY A 9 -20.28 33.39 3.14
N LEU A 10 -19.36 33.80 2.27
CA LEU A 10 -18.35 32.94 1.67
C LEU A 10 -17.65 32.17 2.79
N VAL A 11 -17.90 30.86 2.84
CA VAL A 11 -17.24 29.96 3.78
C VAL A 11 -15.73 30.07 3.54
N ASP A 12 -14.98 30.46 4.57
CA ASP A 12 -13.53 30.61 4.52
C ASP A 12 -12.89 29.40 3.81
N LYS A 13 -12.27 29.67 2.66
CA LYS A 13 -11.64 28.64 1.84
C LYS A 13 -10.44 28.11 2.60
N LYS A 14 -10.56 26.91 3.17
CA LYS A 14 -9.39 26.20 3.71
C LYS A 14 -8.42 25.98 2.55
N VAL A 15 -7.36 26.78 2.49
CA VAL A 15 -6.35 26.72 1.44
C VAL A 15 -5.64 25.37 1.57
N HIS A 16 -6.00 24.44 0.71
CA HIS A 16 -5.29 23.18 0.58
C HIS A 16 -4.05 23.42 -0.28
N PRO A 17 -2.84 23.04 0.20
CA PRO A 17 -1.62 23.25 -0.55
C PRO A 17 -1.71 22.57 -1.91
N GLU A 18 -1.19 23.21 -2.95
CA GLU A 18 -1.15 22.66 -4.31
C GLU A 18 -0.30 21.39 -4.38
N GLU A 19 0.72 21.32 -3.53
CA GLU A 19 1.64 20.19 -3.41
C GLU A 19 1.51 19.49 -2.04
N LYS A 20 1.37 18.17 -2.08
CA LYS A 20 1.38 17.26 -0.94
C LYS A 20 2.83 16.94 -0.55
N THR A 21 3.48 17.87 0.13
CA THR A 21 4.89 17.74 0.58
C THR A 21 5.16 16.60 1.56
N ARG A 22 4.10 15.97 2.10
CA ARG A 22 4.20 14.80 2.99
C ARG A 22 4.45 13.49 2.24
N LEU A 23 4.15 13.43 0.94
CA LEU A 23 4.49 12.28 0.11
C LEU A 23 5.97 12.35 -0.29
N HIS A 24 6.55 11.19 -0.54
CA HIS A 24 7.92 11.02 -0.99
C HIS A 24 8.20 11.86 -2.25
N LYS A 25 9.41 12.43 -2.35
CA LYS A 25 9.78 13.37 -3.43
C LYS A 25 9.58 12.85 -4.86
N ARG A 26 9.77 11.54 -5.07
CA ARG A 26 9.58 10.82 -6.34
C ARG A 26 8.12 10.42 -6.63
N ASN A 27 7.20 10.64 -5.68
CA ASN A 27 5.79 10.27 -5.83
C ASN A 27 5.13 11.19 -6.87
N GLN A 28 4.59 10.60 -7.94
CA GLN A 28 3.95 11.33 -9.04
C GLN A 28 2.64 12.01 -8.62
N HIS A 29 2.06 11.60 -7.48
CA HIS A 29 0.76 12.07 -6.99
C HIS A 29 0.85 13.24 -6.00
N ARG A 30 2.00 13.92 -5.97
CA ARG A 30 2.24 15.08 -5.09
C ARG A 30 1.33 16.26 -5.42
N MET A 31 0.95 16.44 -6.68
CA MET A 31 0.06 17.54 -7.07
C MET A 31 -1.42 17.19 -6.83
N ARG A 32 -2.28 18.19 -6.99
CA ARG A 32 -3.73 17.95 -7.17
C ARG A 32 -3.97 17.10 -8.42
N TYR A 33 -5.07 16.36 -8.43
CA TYR A 33 -5.42 15.53 -9.58
C TYR A 33 -5.75 16.43 -10.77
N ASP A 34 -5.04 16.21 -11.88
CA ASP A 34 -5.36 16.81 -13.16
C ASP A 34 -6.47 15.98 -13.82
N PHE A 35 -7.72 16.26 -13.46
CA PHE A 35 -8.87 15.53 -13.98
C PHE A 35 -8.96 15.60 -15.50
N LYS A 36 -8.54 16.70 -16.13
CA LYS A 36 -8.51 16.81 -17.58
C LYS A 36 -7.60 15.75 -18.21
N SER A 37 -6.39 15.59 -17.68
CA SER A 37 -5.45 14.56 -18.15
C SER A 37 -5.92 13.14 -17.81
N LEU A 38 -6.52 12.94 -16.63
CA LEU A 38 -7.05 11.65 -16.22
C LEU A 38 -8.24 11.20 -17.08
N ILE A 39 -9.20 12.09 -17.37
CA ILE A 39 -10.34 11.80 -18.26
C ILE A 39 -9.84 11.49 -19.68
N LYS A 40 -8.81 12.19 -20.16
CA LYS A 40 -8.23 11.89 -21.47
C LYS A 40 -7.70 10.46 -21.56
N SER A 41 -7.10 9.95 -20.47
CA SER A 41 -6.60 8.59 -20.40
C SER A 41 -7.67 7.55 -20.06
N TYR A 42 -8.70 7.95 -19.30
CA TYR A 42 -9.78 7.07 -18.83
C TYR A 42 -11.12 7.83 -18.80
N PRO A 43 -11.86 7.87 -19.92
CA PRO A 43 -13.04 8.72 -20.09
C PRO A 43 -14.16 8.50 -19.07
N ASP A 44 -14.35 7.26 -18.62
CA ASP A 44 -15.40 6.86 -17.67
C ASP A 44 -15.30 7.58 -16.31
N LEU A 45 -14.14 8.14 -15.97
CA LEU A 45 -13.99 8.97 -14.77
C LEU A 45 -14.91 10.20 -14.78
N LYS A 46 -15.24 10.73 -15.97
CA LYS A 46 -15.97 12.00 -16.14
C LYS A 46 -17.30 11.99 -15.39
N ASP A 47 -18.01 10.87 -15.40
CA ASP A 47 -19.34 10.73 -14.81
C ASP A 47 -19.34 10.78 -13.28
N TYR A 48 -18.15 10.73 -12.66
CA TYR A 48 -17.95 10.72 -11.21
C TYR A 48 -17.32 12.02 -10.68
N ILE A 49 -17.00 12.97 -11.56
CA ILE A 49 -16.45 14.27 -11.17
C ILE A 49 -17.60 15.19 -10.74
N ILE A 50 -17.42 15.77 -9.57
CA ILE A 50 -18.32 16.74 -8.96
C ILE A 50 -17.53 18.00 -8.59
N LEU A 51 -18.24 19.10 -8.32
CA LEU A 51 -17.65 20.28 -7.72
C LEU A 51 -17.77 20.22 -6.21
N ASN A 52 -16.69 20.55 -5.50
CA ASN A 52 -16.75 20.74 -4.06
C ASN A 52 -17.44 22.08 -3.70
N LYS A 53 -17.64 22.35 -2.40
CA LYS A 53 -18.26 23.59 -1.91
C LYS A 53 -17.50 24.90 -2.27
N TYR A 54 -16.31 24.79 -2.85
CA TYR A 54 -15.48 25.90 -3.31
C TYR A 54 -15.38 25.97 -4.84
N GLY A 55 -16.18 25.19 -5.58
CA GLY A 55 -16.19 25.17 -7.04
C GLY A 55 -14.99 24.46 -7.67
N GLU A 56 -14.24 23.66 -6.91
CA GLU A 56 -13.10 22.89 -7.43
C GLU A 56 -13.54 21.46 -7.76
N GLU A 57 -13.05 20.92 -8.88
CA GLU A 57 -13.30 19.53 -9.28
C GLU A 57 -12.77 18.55 -8.22
N THR A 58 -13.58 17.54 -7.92
CA THR A 58 -13.27 16.45 -7.01
C THR A 58 -14.13 15.25 -7.36
N ILE A 59 -13.95 14.14 -6.65
CA ILE A 59 -14.93 13.06 -6.59
C ILE A 59 -15.61 13.03 -5.22
N ASP A 60 -16.72 12.31 -5.11
CA ASP A 60 -17.27 11.88 -3.82
C ASP A 60 -16.46 10.69 -3.28
N PHE A 61 -15.58 10.95 -2.32
CA PHE A 61 -14.77 9.92 -1.65
C PHE A 61 -15.58 8.96 -0.77
N SER A 62 -16.87 9.21 -0.56
CA SER A 62 -17.78 8.25 0.07
C SER A 62 -18.41 7.26 -0.93
N ASN A 63 -18.32 7.56 -2.23
CA ASN A 63 -18.81 6.67 -3.29
C ASN A 63 -17.69 5.71 -3.75
N ASN A 64 -17.84 4.42 -3.44
CA ASN A 64 -16.88 3.38 -3.80
C ASN A 64 -16.60 3.30 -5.31
N ILE A 65 -17.62 3.54 -6.14
CA ILE A 65 -17.45 3.48 -7.59
C ILE A 65 -16.61 4.67 -8.05
N ALA A 66 -16.90 5.88 -7.55
CA ALA A 66 -16.10 7.07 -7.86
C ALA A 66 -14.63 6.91 -7.43
N VAL A 67 -14.38 6.33 -6.24
CA VAL A 67 -13.03 6.03 -5.76
C VAL A 67 -12.33 5.01 -6.66
N ARG A 68 -13.03 3.96 -7.08
CA ARG A 68 -12.50 2.96 -8.01
C ARG A 68 -12.15 3.57 -9.37
N MET A 69 -13.02 4.42 -9.92
CA MET A 69 -12.80 5.11 -11.20
C MET A 69 -11.58 6.04 -11.11
N LEU A 70 -11.46 6.81 -10.02
CA LEU A 70 -10.27 7.64 -9.79
C LEU A 70 -9.01 6.78 -9.74
N ASN A 71 -8.97 5.74 -8.91
CA ASN A 71 -7.79 4.89 -8.78
C ASN A 71 -7.43 4.17 -10.10
N SER A 72 -8.44 3.73 -10.85
CA SER A 72 -8.25 3.13 -12.19
C SER A 72 -7.64 4.14 -13.16
N SER A 73 -8.16 5.38 -13.19
CA SER A 73 -7.62 6.44 -14.05
C SER A 73 -6.16 6.79 -13.70
N LEU A 74 -5.79 6.78 -12.40
CA LEU A 74 -4.42 6.98 -11.96
C LEU A 74 -3.52 5.84 -12.45
N LEU A 75 -3.99 4.60 -12.34
CA LEU A 75 -3.25 3.41 -12.80
C LEU A 75 -3.04 3.40 -14.32
N VAL A 76 -4.05 3.78 -15.09
CA VAL A 76 -3.92 3.92 -16.55
C VAL A 76 -2.93 5.03 -16.88
N HIS A 77 -3.13 6.23 -16.32
CA HIS A 77 -2.38 7.42 -16.71
C HIS A 77 -0.90 7.37 -16.30
N TYR A 78 -0.61 6.98 -15.07
CA TYR A 78 0.74 7.04 -14.50
C TYR A 78 1.48 5.70 -14.61
N TYR A 79 0.74 4.58 -14.54
CA TYR A 79 1.34 3.26 -14.45
C TYR A 79 1.19 2.39 -15.71
N GLY A 80 0.36 2.82 -16.68
CA GLY A 80 0.13 2.08 -17.91
C GLY A 80 -0.64 0.77 -17.70
N ILE A 81 -1.40 0.66 -16.61
CA ILE A 81 -2.30 -0.46 -16.34
C ILE A 81 -3.64 -0.16 -17.00
N LEU A 82 -3.92 -0.84 -18.12
CA LEU A 82 -5.08 -0.60 -18.98
C LEU A 82 -6.36 -1.19 -18.42
N LYS A 83 -6.27 -2.36 -17.78
CA LYS A 83 -7.41 -3.06 -17.18
C LYS A 83 -7.10 -3.39 -15.73
N TRP A 84 -7.94 -2.90 -14.83
CA TRP A 84 -7.74 -3.11 -13.40
C TRP A 84 -9.11 -3.30 -12.74
N GLU A 85 -9.61 -4.52 -12.85
CA GLU A 85 -10.87 -4.92 -12.23
C GLU A 85 -10.59 -5.68 -10.94
N ILE A 86 -11.26 -5.25 -9.87
CA ILE A 86 -11.17 -5.86 -8.55
C ILE A 86 -12.56 -6.41 -8.20
N PRO A 87 -12.66 -7.65 -7.68
CA PRO A 87 -13.93 -8.22 -7.27
C PRO A 87 -14.66 -7.35 -6.25
N THR A 88 -15.99 -7.35 -6.34
CA THR A 88 -16.85 -6.60 -5.43
C THR A 88 -16.56 -6.98 -3.98
N GLY A 89 -16.38 -5.98 -3.13
CA GLY A 89 -16.16 -6.18 -1.71
C GLY A 89 -14.69 -6.29 -1.31
N TYR A 90 -13.73 -6.29 -2.23
CA TYR A 90 -12.29 -6.21 -1.92
C TYR A 90 -11.81 -4.76 -1.80
N LEU A 91 -10.62 -4.59 -1.21
CA LEU A 91 -10.02 -3.27 -1.04
C LEU A 91 -9.62 -2.65 -2.37
N CYS A 92 -10.15 -1.45 -2.62
CA CYS A 92 -9.63 -0.52 -3.62
C CYS A 92 -8.57 0.38 -2.95
N PRO A 93 -7.27 0.11 -3.12
CA PRO A 93 -6.23 0.84 -2.41
C PRO A 93 -6.04 2.25 -2.96
N PRO A 94 -5.81 3.28 -2.12
CA PRO A 94 -5.45 4.60 -2.59
C PRO A 94 -4.04 4.61 -3.17
N ILE A 95 -3.92 4.79 -4.49
CA ILE A 95 -2.65 4.67 -5.24
C ILE A 95 -1.53 5.55 -4.69
N PRO A 96 -1.73 6.85 -4.37
CA PRO A 96 -0.65 7.72 -3.89
C PRO A 96 0.06 7.18 -2.66
N GLY A 97 -0.70 6.55 -1.76
CA GLY A 97 -0.14 6.06 -0.52
C GLY A 97 0.63 4.75 -0.67
N ARG A 98 0.28 3.94 -1.67
CA ARG A 98 0.99 2.71 -2.02
C ARG A 98 2.29 3.02 -2.75
N ALA A 99 2.27 4.03 -3.62
CA ALA A 99 3.47 4.53 -4.30
C ALA A 99 4.51 5.04 -3.31
N ASP A 100 4.05 5.73 -2.27
CA ASP A 100 4.90 6.24 -1.20
C ASP A 100 5.76 5.15 -0.55
N TYR A 101 5.15 4.00 -0.21
CA TYR A 101 5.85 2.86 0.34
C TYR A 101 6.97 2.40 -0.60
N ILE A 102 6.63 2.12 -1.87
CA ILE A 102 7.60 1.64 -2.86
C ILE A 102 8.78 2.60 -3.00
N HIS A 103 8.54 3.91 -3.01
CA HIS A 103 9.64 4.87 -3.07
C HIS A 103 10.53 4.87 -1.82
N TYR A 104 9.96 4.73 -0.62
CA TYR A 104 10.76 4.66 0.62
C TYR A 104 11.60 3.38 0.70
N VAL A 105 11.09 2.23 0.25
CA VAL A 105 11.92 1.01 0.18
C VAL A 105 12.98 1.08 -0.92
N ALA A 106 12.73 1.83 -2.00
CA ALA A 106 13.77 2.11 -2.99
C ALA A 106 14.91 2.95 -2.39
N ASP A 107 14.59 3.95 -1.56
CA ASP A 107 15.61 4.70 -0.80
C ASP A 107 16.38 3.78 0.15
N LEU A 108 15.68 2.89 0.86
CA LEU A 108 16.29 1.92 1.77
C LEU A 108 17.32 1.01 1.08
N LEU A 109 17.03 0.55 -0.13
CA LEU A 109 18.00 -0.18 -0.96
C LEU A 109 19.17 0.73 -1.39
N SER A 110 18.89 1.96 -1.81
CA SER A 110 19.92 2.90 -2.27
C SER A 110 20.92 3.26 -1.18
N GLU A 111 20.46 3.41 0.08
CA GLU A 111 21.31 3.70 1.24
C GLU A 111 22.36 2.60 1.47
N LYS A 112 22.01 1.36 1.13
CA LYS A 112 22.93 0.23 1.22
C LYS A 112 23.83 0.11 0.01
N ASN A 113 23.51 0.79 -1.09
CA ASN A 113 24.23 0.69 -2.35
C ASN A 113 24.81 2.04 -2.81
N TYR A 114 25.58 2.69 -1.94
CA TYR A 114 26.29 3.94 -2.24
C TYR A 114 25.39 5.06 -2.79
N GLY A 115 24.15 5.14 -2.31
CA GLY A 115 23.14 6.12 -2.74
C GLY A 115 22.50 5.82 -4.10
N LYS A 116 22.78 4.66 -4.72
CA LYS A 116 22.22 4.25 -6.01
C LYS A 116 21.21 3.14 -5.82
N ILE A 117 19.99 3.32 -6.32
CA ILE A 117 19.01 2.22 -6.36
C ILE A 117 19.61 1.09 -7.21
N PRO A 118 19.62 -0.17 -6.74
CA PRO A 118 20.13 -1.29 -7.53
C PRO A 118 19.42 -1.42 -8.89
N PRO A 119 20.09 -1.99 -9.91
CA PRO A 119 19.47 -2.17 -11.23
C PRO A 119 18.17 -2.95 -11.13
N GLY A 120 17.10 -2.42 -11.72
CA GLY A 120 15.74 -2.91 -11.50
C GLY A 120 15.56 -4.42 -11.66
N LYS A 121 16.07 -4.96 -12.77
CA LYS A 121 15.99 -6.40 -13.12
C LYS A 121 16.67 -7.33 -12.10
N ASN A 122 17.58 -6.81 -11.28
CA ASN A 122 18.30 -7.59 -10.27
C ASN A 122 17.62 -7.54 -8.89
N VAL A 123 16.60 -6.68 -8.73
CA VAL A 123 15.83 -6.58 -7.50
C VAL A 123 14.64 -7.53 -7.58
N ARG A 124 14.50 -8.39 -6.58
CA ARG A 124 13.35 -9.27 -6.38
C ARG A 124 12.67 -8.95 -5.06
N CYS A 125 11.38 -8.65 -5.11
CA CYS A 125 10.56 -8.33 -3.95
C CYS A 125 9.56 -9.45 -3.64
N LEU A 126 9.24 -9.65 -2.37
CA LEU A 126 8.13 -10.49 -1.93
C LEU A 126 7.03 -9.61 -1.32
N ASP A 127 5.88 -9.51 -1.97
CA ASP A 127 4.70 -8.84 -1.44
C ASP A 127 3.82 -9.84 -0.66
N ILE A 128 3.61 -9.58 0.63
CA ILE A 128 2.89 -10.44 1.56
C ILE A 128 1.48 -9.89 1.76
N GLY A 129 0.48 -10.64 1.33
CA GLY A 129 -0.89 -10.15 1.21
C GLY A 129 -1.00 -9.23 -0.01
N VAL A 130 -0.65 -9.76 -1.19
CA VAL A 130 -0.66 -9.00 -2.46
C VAL A 130 -2.05 -8.45 -2.79
N GLY A 131 -3.11 -9.09 -2.27
CA GLY A 131 -4.49 -8.68 -2.39
C GLY A 131 -5.02 -8.75 -3.82
N ALA A 132 -6.33 -8.62 -3.95
CA ALA A 132 -6.98 -8.68 -5.26
C ALA A 132 -6.55 -7.54 -6.21
N ALA A 133 -6.04 -6.44 -5.64
CA ALA A 133 -5.62 -5.23 -6.34
C ALA A 133 -4.18 -5.28 -6.88
N CYS A 134 -3.32 -6.17 -6.35
CA CYS A 134 -1.94 -6.35 -6.80
C CYS A 134 -1.10 -5.05 -6.87
N ILE A 135 -1.32 -4.14 -5.92
CA ILE A 135 -0.92 -2.74 -6.12
C ILE A 135 0.58 -2.48 -5.94
N TYR A 136 1.24 -3.13 -4.99
CA TYR A 136 2.68 -2.90 -4.79
C TYR A 136 3.53 -3.44 -5.93
N PRO A 137 3.28 -4.65 -6.47
CA PRO A 137 3.97 -5.13 -7.66
C PRO A 137 3.80 -4.21 -8.86
N ILE A 138 2.58 -3.76 -9.16
CA ILE A 138 2.29 -2.84 -10.28
C ILE A 138 3.19 -1.61 -10.22
N ILE A 139 3.23 -0.96 -9.05
CA ILE A 139 4.00 0.27 -8.87
C ILE A 139 5.51 -0.03 -8.92
N GLY A 140 5.99 -1.07 -8.23
CA GLY A 140 7.41 -1.42 -8.22
C GLY A 140 7.96 -1.81 -9.58
N ILE A 141 7.18 -2.57 -10.37
CA ILE A 141 7.53 -2.93 -11.75
C ILE A 141 7.60 -1.67 -12.61
N LYS A 142 6.61 -0.77 -12.53
CA LYS A 142 6.59 0.43 -13.35
C LYS A 142 7.69 1.42 -13.00
N GLU A 143 7.85 1.73 -11.72
CA GLU A 143 8.75 2.79 -11.24
C GLU A 143 10.22 2.36 -11.26
N TYR A 144 10.48 1.06 -11.06
CA TYR A 144 11.82 0.56 -10.82
C TYR A 144 12.19 -0.70 -11.60
N ASN A 145 11.29 -1.26 -12.40
CA ASN A 145 11.52 -2.49 -13.17
C ASN A 145 11.93 -3.70 -12.30
N TRP A 146 11.46 -3.71 -11.05
CA TRP A 146 11.66 -4.81 -10.10
C TRP A 146 10.88 -6.05 -10.50
N ASN A 147 11.32 -7.22 -10.05
CA ASN A 147 10.56 -8.46 -10.15
C ASN A 147 9.89 -8.76 -8.80
N PHE A 148 8.74 -9.42 -8.83
CA PHE A 148 7.95 -9.70 -7.64
C PHE A 148 7.54 -11.16 -7.54
N VAL A 149 7.43 -11.62 -6.31
CA VAL A 149 6.53 -12.71 -5.92
C VAL A 149 5.44 -12.08 -5.04
N GLY A 150 4.18 -12.35 -5.33
CA GLY A 150 3.05 -11.95 -4.50
C GLY A 150 2.42 -13.17 -3.84
N SER A 151 2.28 -13.15 -2.51
CA SER A 151 1.54 -14.19 -1.79
C SER A 151 0.24 -13.67 -1.21
N ASP A 152 -0.78 -14.53 -1.16
CA ASP A 152 -2.02 -14.28 -0.45
C ASP A 152 -2.63 -15.60 0.04
N ILE A 153 -3.39 -15.55 1.13
CA ILE A 153 -4.16 -16.70 1.63
C ILE A 153 -5.48 -16.88 0.88
N ASP A 154 -5.97 -15.82 0.23
CA ASP A 154 -7.24 -15.81 -0.47
C ASP A 154 -7.07 -16.16 -1.95
N SER A 155 -7.58 -17.33 -2.34
CA SER A 155 -7.57 -17.77 -3.73
C SER A 155 -8.28 -16.81 -4.70
N ILE A 156 -9.30 -16.07 -4.26
CA ILE A 156 -10.00 -15.09 -5.10
C ILE A 156 -9.09 -13.87 -5.34
N ALA A 157 -8.34 -13.44 -4.31
CA ALA A 157 -7.35 -12.38 -4.45
C ALA A 157 -6.25 -12.79 -5.44
N ILE A 158 -5.73 -14.01 -5.32
CA ILE A 158 -4.74 -14.57 -6.27
C ILE A 158 -5.29 -14.61 -7.69
N ASN A 159 -6.52 -15.10 -7.90
CA ASN A 159 -7.13 -15.17 -9.23
C ASN A 159 -7.37 -13.78 -9.84
N SER A 160 -7.78 -12.81 -9.01
CA SER A 160 -7.94 -11.41 -9.41
C SER A 160 -6.61 -10.80 -9.85
N ALA A 161 -5.58 -10.93 -9.02
CA ALA A 161 -4.24 -10.48 -9.35
C ALA A 161 -3.71 -11.15 -10.63
N GLY A 162 -3.95 -12.45 -10.82
CA GLY A 162 -3.58 -13.17 -12.04
C GLY A 162 -4.28 -12.64 -13.28
N THR A 163 -5.56 -12.29 -13.16
CA THR A 163 -6.32 -11.64 -14.25
C THR A 163 -5.70 -10.28 -14.60
N ILE A 164 -5.37 -9.46 -13.60
CA ILE A 164 -4.70 -8.17 -13.81
C ILE A 164 -3.36 -8.36 -14.52
N ILE A 165 -2.55 -9.36 -14.15
CA ILE A 165 -1.27 -9.65 -14.84
C ILE A 165 -1.53 -9.96 -16.32
N ASN A 166 -2.42 -10.90 -16.60
CA ASN A 166 -2.70 -11.36 -17.96
C ASN A 166 -3.24 -10.25 -18.87
N ASP A 167 -4.01 -9.34 -18.30
CA ASP A 167 -4.61 -8.23 -19.02
C ASP A 167 -3.67 -7.03 -19.26
N ASN A 168 -2.46 -7.04 -18.67
CA ASN A 168 -1.52 -5.92 -18.72
C ASN A 168 -0.10 -6.39 -19.09
N PRO A 169 0.30 -6.34 -20.38
CA PRO A 169 1.58 -6.87 -20.87
C PRO A 169 2.83 -6.30 -20.18
N ILE A 170 2.75 -5.12 -19.57
CA ILE A 170 3.85 -4.53 -18.80
C ILE A 170 4.23 -5.34 -17.55
N LEU A 171 3.33 -6.21 -17.07
CA LEU A 171 3.53 -7.07 -15.90
C LEU A 171 4.04 -8.47 -16.26
N ASP A 172 4.06 -8.82 -17.56
CA ASP A 172 4.41 -10.15 -18.03
C ASP A 172 5.86 -10.52 -17.66
N GLY A 173 6.04 -11.75 -17.16
CA GLY A 173 7.32 -12.27 -16.69
C GLY A 173 7.92 -11.53 -15.47
N LYS A 174 7.22 -10.56 -14.88
CA LYS A 174 7.71 -9.73 -13.76
C LYS A 174 7.10 -10.06 -12.41
N LEU A 175 6.00 -10.80 -12.39
CA LEU A 175 5.28 -11.14 -11.18
C LEU A 175 4.86 -12.62 -11.18
N GLU A 176 5.27 -13.33 -10.14
CA GLU A 176 4.79 -14.68 -9.81
C GLU A 176 3.80 -14.61 -8.66
N LEU A 177 2.69 -15.35 -8.72
CA LEU A 177 1.69 -15.40 -7.65
C LEU A 177 1.70 -16.75 -6.94
N ARG A 178 1.63 -16.73 -5.60
CA ARG A 178 1.63 -17.94 -4.76
C ARG A 178 0.46 -17.92 -3.78
N LEU A 179 -0.38 -18.96 -3.83
CA LEU A 179 -1.40 -19.18 -2.81
C LEU A 179 -0.74 -19.71 -1.54
N GLN A 180 -0.88 -18.96 -0.45
CA GLN A 180 -0.46 -19.36 0.89
C GLN A 180 -1.55 -20.26 1.51
N THR A 181 -1.36 -21.58 1.44
CA THR A 181 -2.36 -22.55 1.91
C THR A 181 -2.47 -22.62 3.44
N ASN A 182 -1.43 -22.20 4.16
CA ASN A 182 -1.41 -22.15 5.62
C ASN A 182 -1.43 -20.70 6.13
N ALA A 183 -2.60 -20.21 6.55
CA ALA A 183 -2.74 -18.89 7.18
C ALA A 183 -1.96 -18.74 8.50
N GLY A 184 -1.53 -19.86 9.08
CA GLY A 184 -0.68 -19.94 10.26
C GLY A 184 0.77 -19.52 10.02
N SER A 185 1.24 -19.48 8.77
CA SER A 185 2.65 -19.19 8.44
C SER A 185 2.77 -18.16 7.33
N ILE A 186 3.64 -17.17 7.47
CA ILE A 186 3.80 -16.07 6.50
C ILE A 186 4.84 -16.41 5.43
N PHE A 187 5.97 -16.99 5.83
CA PHE A 187 7.09 -17.27 4.93
C PHE A 187 7.26 -18.74 4.59
N GLN A 188 6.79 -19.64 5.46
CA GLN A 188 6.81 -21.07 5.20
C GLN A 188 6.03 -21.39 3.93
N ASP A 189 6.64 -22.17 3.04
CA ASP A 189 6.13 -22.58 1.73
C ASP A 189 5.92 -21.42 0.72
N ILE A 190 6.18 -20.17 1.14
CA ILE A 190 6.23 -18.99 0.28
C ILE A 190 7.64 -18.65 -0.13
N ILE A 191 8.64 -18.76 0.74
CA ILE A 191 10.06 -18.64 0.38
C ILE A 191 10.63 -20.05 0.25
N HIS A 192 11.01 -20.43 -0.98
CA HIS A 192 11.57 -21.76 -1.26
C HIS A 192 13.09 -21.79 -1.10
N ASP A 193 13.65 -22.99 -1.06
CA ASP A 193 15.09 -23.17 -0.96
C ASP A 193 15.82 -22.51 -2.14
N ASN A 194 16.94 -21.85 -1.83
CA ASN A 194 17.75 -21.08 -2.79
C ASN A 194 17.04 -19.87 -3.43
N GLU A 195 15.90 -19.44 -2.86
CA GLU A 195 15.31 -18.16 -3.22
C GLU A 195 15.84 -17.03 -2.35
N TYR A 196 16.02 -15.88 -3.00
CA TYR A 196 16.53 -14.67 -2.38
C TYR A 196 15.68 -13.47 -2.77
N PHE A 197 15.36 -12.65 -1.79
CA PHE A 197 14.56 -11.44 -1.95
C PHE A 197 15.31 -10.24 -1.39
N ASP A 198 15.37 -9.15 -2.15
CA ASP A 198 16.01 -7.92 -1.69
C ASP A 198 15.11 -7.16 -0.71
N LEU A 199 13.79 -7.32 -0.86
CA LEU A 199 12.78 -6.70 0.00
C LEU A 199 11.61 -7.65 0.22
N THR A 200 11.09 -7.70 1.44
CA THR A 200 9.67 -8.01 1.64
C THR A 200 8.86 -6.73 1.78
N ILE A 201 7.64 -6.72 1.25
CA ILE A 201 6.67 -5.64 1.35
C ILE A 201 5.43 -6.22 2.00
N CYS A 202 4.88 -5.51 2.96
CA CYS A 202 3.69 -5.95 3.68
C CYS A 202 2.89 -4.75 4.20
N ASN A 203 1.58 -4.79 3.95
CA ASN A 203 0.59 -3.95 4.62
C ASN A 203 -0.34 -4.86 5.44
N PRO A 204 -0.09 -5.04 6.75
CA PRO A 204 -0.77 -6.04 7.55
C PRO A 204 -2.27 -5.74 7.71
N PRO A 205 -3.12 -6.77 7.92
CA PRO A 205 -4.52 -6.59 8.24
C PRO A 205 -4.69 -5.83 9.57
N PHE A 206 -5.64 -4.90 9.61
CA PHE A 206 -5.74 -3.89 10.67
C PHE A 206 -6.55 -4.33 11.90
N HIS A 207 -7.51 -5.25 11.72
CA HIS A 207 -8.49 -5.61 12.72
C HIS A 207 -8.18 -6.98 13.35
N THR A 208 -8.64 -7.16 14.59
CA THR A 208 -8.45 -8.36 15.40
C THR A 208 -9.54 -9.41 15.16
N SER A 209 -10.68 -9.01 14.62
CA SER A 209 -11.80 -9.87 14.24
C SER A 209 -12.72 -9.17 13.23
N PHE A 210 -13.66 -9.91 12.64
CA PHE A 210 -14.75 -9.37 11.83
C PHE A 210 -15.61 -8.35 12.62
N GLU A 211 -15.89 -8.64 13.88
CA GLU A 211 -16.68 -7.77 14.77
C GLU A 211 -15.95 -6.46 15.08
N ASP A 212 -14.61 -6.49 15.23
CA ASP A 212 -13.80 -5.28 15.42
C ASP A 212 -13.67 -4.44 14.14
N ALA A 213 -13.69 -5.07 12.96
CA ALA A 213 -13.79 -4.38 11.68
C ALA A 213 -15.15 -3.66 11.54
N GLN A 214 -16.24 -4.31 11.97
CA GLN A 214 -17.58 -3.74 11.97
C GLN A 214 -17.73 -2.60 13.00
N GLN A 215 -17.31 -2.81 14.27
CA GLN A 215 -17.39 -1.80 15.33
C GLN A 215 -16.48 -0.58 15.10
N GLY A 216 -15.28 -0.80 14.53
CA GLY A 216 -14.39 0.30 14.13
C GLY A 216 -15.00 1.17 13.02
N SER A 217 -15.83 0.57 12.17
CA SER A 217 -16.59 1.26 11.13
C SER A 217 -17.76 2.04 11.74
N ASP A 218 -18.50 1.46 12.69
CA ASP A 218 -19.61 2.12 13.39
C ASP A 218 -19.17 3.34 14.22
N ARG A 219 -17.99 3.27 14.86
CA ARG A 219 -17.41 4.42 15.60
C ARG A 219 -16.99 5.56 14.67
N LYS A 220 -16.45 5.26 13.48
CA LYS A 220 -16.12 6.30 12.47
C LYS A 220 -17.37 6.97 11.92
N VAL A 221 -18.43 6.22 11.67
CA VAL A 221 -19.73 6.76 11.24
C VAL A 221 -20.36 7.65 12.33
N LYS A 222 -20.27 7.27 13.60
CA LYS A 222 -20.71 8.12 14.73
C LYS A 222 -19.93 9.44 14.83
N ASN A 223 -18.64 9.44 14.51
CA ASN A 223 -17.82 10.66 14.51
C ASN A 223 -18.01 11.52 13.25
N LEU A 224 -18.54 10.95 12.17
CA LEU A 224 -18.93 11.63 10.93
C LEU A 224 -20.38 12.15 10.94
N LYS A 225 -20.99 12.33 12.12
CA LYS A 225 -22.35 12.88 12.30
C LYS A 225 -22.48 14.38 11.95
N LEU A 226 -22.08 14.75 10.74
CA LEU A 226 -22.65 15.84 9.97
C LEU A 226 -23.03 15.24 8.61
N VAL A 227 -24.34 15.23 8.35
CA VAL A 227 -25.04 14.88 7.09
C VAL A 227 -25.56 13.43 6.96
N LEU A 228 -26.75 13.25 7.56
CA LEU A 228 -27.97 12.60 7.06
C LEU A 228 -27.97 11.16 6.45
N LYS A 229 -28.80 10.31 7.09
CA LYS A 229 -29.60 9.19 6.56
C LYS A 229 -29.22 8.64 5.17
N MET A 230 -28.38 7.61 5.13
CA MET A 230 -28.45 6.54 4.13
C MET A 230 -27.73 5.29 4.64
N ASN A 231 -28.22 4.11 4.24
CA ASN A 231 -27.84 2.78 4.75
C ASN A 231 -26.32 2.50 4.74
N PRO A 232 -25.78 1.81 5.75
CA PRO A 232 -24.35 1.60 5.90
C PRO A 232 -23.85 0.47 4.99
N LYS A 233 -23.25 0.84 3.86
CA LYS A 233 -22.27 -0.01 3.15
C LYS A 233 -20.91 0.68 3.25
N LEU A 234 -19.89 -0.08 3.65
CA LEU A 234 -18.51 0.39 3.84
C LEU A 234 -17.97 1.14 2.61
N ASN A 235 -17.26 2.25 2.83
CA ASN A 235 -16.63 3.08 1.78
C ASN A 235 -15.19 2.64 1.42
N PHE A 236 -14.78 1.48 1.92
CA PHE A 236 -13.60 0.75 1.49
C PHE A 236 -14.03 -0.71 1.53
N GLY A 237 -14.27 -1.29 0.36
CA GLY A 237 -14.43 -2.74 0.27
C GLY A 237 -13.27 -3.40 0.99
N GLY A 238 -13.53 -4.48 1.69
CA GLY A 238 -12.52 -5.40 2.19
C GLY A 238 -13.28 -6.65 2.57
N MET A 239 -12.95 -7.78 1.93
CA MET A 239 -13.49 -9.06 2.37
C MET A 239 -12.90 -9.39 3.75
N ALA A 240 -13.59 -10.26 4.50
CA ALA A 240 -13.27 -10.58 5.88
C ALA A 240 -11.75 -10.82 6.10
N ASN A 241 -11.08 -11.52 5.19
CA ASN A 241 -9.68 -11.91 5.34
C ASN A 241 -8.64 -10.79 5.09
N GLU A 242 -8.98 -9.71 4.38
CA GLU A 242 -8.08 -8.56 4.21
C GLU A 242 -8.12 -7.61 5.42
N LEU A 243 -9.20 -7.67 6.20
CA LEU A 243 -9.46 -6.72 7.27
C LEU A 243 -9.01 -7.23 8.63
N TRP A 244 -9.03 -8.54 8.90
CA TRP A 244 -8.63 -9.08 10.20
C TRP A 244 -7.75 -10.33 10.14
N CYS A 245 -7.02 -10.55 11.23
CA CYS A 245 -6.31 -11.80 11.50
C CYS A 245 -6.31 -12.06 13.02
N GLU A 246 -6.06 -13.31 13.42
CA GLU A 246 -5.90 -13.65 14.83
C GLU A 246 -4.78 -12.81 15.47
N GLY A 247 -5.09 -12.10 16.57
CA GLY A 247 -4.17 -11.17 17.23
C GLY A 247 -3.98 -9.81 16.50
N GLY A 248 -4.66 -9.61 15.36
CA GLY A 248 -4.66 -8.38 14.56
C GLY A 248 -3.29 -7.95 14.06
N GLU A 249 -3.15 -6.66 13.70
CA GLU A 249 -1.87 -6.08 13.22
C GLU A 249 -0.68 -6.44 14.14
N HIS A 250 -0.90 -6.49 15.45
CA HIS A 250 0.14 -6.86 16.41
C HIS A 250 0.59 -8.32 16.25
N GLY A 251 -0.35 -9.26 16.28
CA GLY A 251 -0.07 -10.70 16.15
C GLY A 251 0.62 -11.03 14.83
N PHE A 252 0.11 -10.45 13.74
CA PHE A 252 0.69 -10.60 12.41
C PHE A 252 2.16 -10.13 12.37
N ILE A 253 2.45 -8.93 12.87
CA ILE A 253 3.82 -8.38 12.87
C ILE A 253 4.75 -9.23 13.75
N GLN A 254 4.31 -9.69 14.92
CA GLN A 254 5.14 -10.55 15.76
C GLN A 254 5.45 -11.88 15.09
N LYS A 255 4.47 -12.48 14.41
CA LYS A 255 4.67 -13.70 13.63
C LYS A 255 5.66 -13.47 12.50
N MET A 256 5.50 -12.39 11.73
CA MET A 256 6.41 -12.02 10.64
C MET A 256 7.85 -11.84 11.17
N ILE A 257 8.03 -11.15 12.29
CA ILE A 257 9.34 -10.98 12.92
C ILE A 257 9.93 -12.34 13.33
N SER A 258 9.14 -13.18 13.99
CA SER A 258 9.60 -14.50 14.45
C SER A 258 10.01 -15.40 13.29
N GLU A 259 9.18 -15.53 12.26
CA GLU A 259 9.45 -16.39 11.11
C GLU A 259 10.62 -15.87 10.26
N SER A 260 10.79 -14.54 10.16
CA SER A 260 11.88 -13.94 9.37
C SER A 260 13.28 -14.40 9.81
N GLN A 261 13.44 -14.86 11.06
CA GLN A 261 14.71 -15.39 11.56
C GLN A 261 15.16 -16.63 10.77
N LYS A 262 14.23 -17.52 10.42
CA LYS A 262 14.52 -18.72 9.61
C LYS A 262 15.00 -18.37 8.21
N TYR A 263 14.55 -17.24 7.67
CA TYR A 263 14.87 -16.74 6.34
C TYR A 263 15.92 -15.62 6.35
N SER A 264 16.71 -15.54 7.43
CA SER A 264 17.68 -14.48 7.69
C SER A 264 18.74 -14.30 6.61
N SER A 265 19.08 -15.35 5.87
CA SER A 265 20.01 -15.33 4.73
C SER A 265 19.33 -15.29 3.36
N SER A 266 18.00 -15.40 3.31
CA SER A 266 17.20 -15.39 2.08
C SER A 266 16.56 -14.04 1.80
N CYS A 267 16.66 -13.08 2.73
CA CYS A 267 16.17 -11.74 2.50
C CYS A 267 17.12 -10.66 2.99
N PHE A 268 17.36 -9.64 2.16
CA PHE A 268 18.14 -8.48 2.59
C PHE A 268 17.36 -7.63 3.59
N TRP A 269 16.19 -7.12 3.20
CA TRP A 269 15.36 -6.28 4.07
C TRP A 269 13.95 -6.84 4.20
N PHE A 270 13.54 -7.14 5.42
CA PHE A 270 12.14 -7.37 5.73
C PHE A 270 11.47 -6.03 6.06
N THR A 271 10.30 -5.76 5.48
CA THR A 271 9.60 -4.48 5.73
C THR A 271 8.09 -4.65 5.92
N THR A 272 7.49 -3.81 6.78
CA THR A 272 6.04 -3.81 7.02
C THR A 272 5.53 -2.43 7.45
N LEU A 273 4.31 -2.07 7.05
CA LEU A 273 3.63 -0.88 7.56
C LEU A 273 3.13 -1.10 8.99
N ILE A 274 3.22 -0.07 9.82
CA ILE A 274 2.68 -0.07 11.19
C ILE A 274 1.82 1.17 11.40
N SER A 275 0.52 0.96 11.60
CA SER A 275 -0.43 2.06 11.82
C SER A 275 -0.46 2.59 13.25
N LYS A 276 -0.24 1.74 14.26
CA LYS A 276 -0.36 2.13 15.69
C LYS A 276 1.01 2.28 16.36
N GLN A 277 1.19 3.33 17.17
CA GLN A 277 2.43 3.53 17.94
C GLN A 277 2.65 2.41 18.97
N SER A 278 1.58 1.88 19.56
CA SER A 278 1.63 0.75 20.49
C SER A 278 2.20 -0.50 19.84
N ASN A 279 1.81 -0.78 18.58
CA ASN A 279 2.29 -1.94 17.83
C ASN A 279 3.77 -1.79 17.48
N LEU A 280 4.24 -0.58 17.17
CA LEU A 280 5.66 -0.31 16.94
C LEU A 280 6.52 -0.68 18.15
N LYS A 281 6.16 -0.23 19.36
CA LYS A 281 6.94 -0.54 20.56
C LYS A 281 7.12 -2.05 20.75
N LYS A 282 6.03 -2.81 20.57
CA LYS A 282 6.07 -4.28 20.67
C LYS A 282 6.88 -4.92 19.55
N ALA A 283 6.78 -4.40 18.32
CA ALA A 283 7.58 -4.85 17.19
C ALA A 283 9.07 -4.68 17.47
N LEU A 284 9.49 -3.54 18.01
CA LEU A 284 10.89 -3.27 18.37
C LEU A 284 11.44 -4.26 19.39
N HIS A 285 10.67 -4.60 20.44
CA HIS A 285 11.05 -5.66 21.37
C HIS A 285 11.10 -7.05 20.73
N GLY A 286 10.19 -7.34 19.79
CA GLY A 286 10.25 -8.56 18.98
C GLY A 286 11.56 -8.67 18.21
N LEU A 287 11.96 -7.59 17.53
CA LEU A 287 13.20 -7.51 16.75
C LEU A 287 14.46 -7.71 17.62
N GLU A 288 14.47 -7.14 18.82
CA GLU A 288 15.56 -7.33 19.79
C GLU A 288 15.69 -8.80 20.20
N ARG A 289 14.56 -9.48 20.50
CA ARG A 289 14.57 -10.89 20.90
C ARG A 289 15.07 -11.83 19.82
N VAL A 290 14.74 -11.57 18.55
CA VAL A 290 15.18 -12.43 17.43
C VAL A 290 16.60 -12.09 16.95
N GLY A 291 17.24 -11.05 17.50
CA GLY A 291 18.64 -10.74 17.25
C GLY A 291 18.95 -10.11 15.89
N VAL A 292 18.05 -9.25 15.37
CA VAL A 292 18.31 -8.51 14.12
C VAL A 292 19.58 -7.67 14.22
N LYS A 293 20.30 -7.53 13.11
CA LYS A 293 21.57 -6.78 13.07
C LYS A 293 21.36 -5.29 12.83
N GLU A 294 20.28 -4.95 12.12
CA GLU A 294 19.93 -3.56 11.87
C GLU A 294 18.41 -3.44 11.74
N ARG A 295 17.88 -2.30 12.20
CA ARG A 295 16.48 -1.92 12.05
C ARG A 295 16.35 -0.44 11.75
N LYS A 296 15.31 -0.05 11.00
CA LYS A 296 14.97 1.34 10.68
C LYS A 296 13.48 1.58 10.83
N ILE A 297 13.14 2.78 11.29
CA ILE A 297 11.77 3.28 11.35
C ILE A 297 11.73 4.49 10.43
N ILE A 298 10.96 4.39 9.34
CA ILE A 298 10.84 5.44 8.35
C ILE A 298 9.45 6.07 8.52
N PRO A 299 9.36 7.35 8.92
CA PRO A 299 8.08 8.03 9.06
C PRO A 299 7.45 8.27 7.68
N MET A 300 6.15 8.00 7.56
CA MET A 300 5.37 8.25 6.34
C MET A 300 4.18 9.18 6.65
N GLY A 301 3.97 10.19 5.82
CA GLY A 301 2.91 11.17 6.00
C GLY A 301 1.84 11.08 4.92
N GLN A 302 0.63 10.64 5.25
CA GLN A 302 -0.49 10.59 4.30
C GLN A 302 -1.75 11.23 4.88
N GLY A 303 -2.05 12.45 4.42
CA GLY A 303 -3.21 13.21 4.92
C GLY A 303 -3.14 13.40 6.44
N ASN A 304 -4.22 12.99 7.14
CA ASN A 304 -4.34 13.07 8.60
C ASN A 304 -3.81 11.84 9.34
N LYS A 305 -3.34 10.80 8.63
CA LYS A 305 -2.86 9.56 9.25
C LYS A 305 -1.34 9.55 9.28
N THR A 306 -0.78 9.26 10.45
CA THR A 306 0.62 8.93 10.61
C THR A 306 0.79 7.43 10.42
N SER A 307 1.53 7.03 9.38
CA SER A 307 1.97 5.66 9.19
C SER A 307 3.48 5.61 9.30
N ARG A 308 4.04 4.41 9.50
CA ARG A 308 5.48 4.21 9.56
C ARG A 308 5.81 2.92 8.85
N LEU A 309 6.93 2.92 8.17
CA LEU A 309 7.54 1.71 7.66
C LEU A 309 8.58 1.23 8.67
N LEU A 310 8.43 -0.02 9.14
CA LEU A 310 9.45 -0.70 9.91
C LEU A 310 10.24 -1.61 8.96
N ALA A 311 11.56 -1.47 8.97
CA ALA A 311 12.47 -2.32 8.20
C ALA A 311 13.50 -2.99 9.12
N TRP A 312 13.84 -4.24 8.86
CA TRP A 312 14.89 -4.96 9.60
C TRP A 312 15.67 -5.95 8.72
N THR A 313 16.89 -6.25 9.14
CA THR A 313 17.76 -7.22 8.49
C THR A 313 18.57 -8.01 9.50
N PHE A 314 18.84 -9.27 9.17
CA PHE A 314 19.74 -10.15 9.91
C PHE A 314 21.15 -10.18 9.31
N LEU A 315 21.35 -9.54 8.16
CA LEU A 315 22.65 -9.44 7.52
C LEU A 315 23.51 -8.41 8.26
N ASP A 316 24.65 -8.84 8.78
CA ASP A 316 25.69 -7.93 9.25
C ASP A 316 26.33 -7.17 8.06
N LYS A 317 27.23 -6.23 8.37
CA LYS A 317 27.87 -5.39 7.34
C LYS A 317 28.60 -6.19 6.26
N SER A 318 29.27 -7.29 6.63
CA SER A 318 30.03 -8.13 5.70
C SER A 318 29.08 -8.86 4.75
N LYS A 319 28.01 -9.46 5.29
CA LYS A 319 26.98 -10.14 4.48
C LYS A 319 26.21 -9.17 3.59
N GLN A 320 25.91 -7.97 4.08
CA GLN A 320 25.31 -6.91 3.25
C GLN A 320 26.24 -6.56 2.08
N GLU A 321 27.54 -6.43 2.30
CA GLU A 321 28.51 -6.16 1.22
C GLU A 321 28.57 -7.30 0.20
N LEU A 322 28.61 -8.54 0.66
CA LEU A 322 28.60 -9.71 -0.22
C LEU A 322 27.34 -9.74 -1.09
N TRP A 323 26.16 -9.56 -0.49
CA TRP A 323 24.88 -9.51 -1.22
C TRP A 323 24.90 -8.48 -2.34
N ARG A 324 25.46 -7.28 -2.08
CA ARG A 324 25.56 -6.25 -3.12
C ARG A 324 26.46 -6.68 -4.27
N LYS A 325 27.63 -7.23 -3.95
CA LYS A 325 28.60 -7.69 -4.96
C LYS A 325 28.02 -8.79 -5.83
N GLU A 326 27.30 -9.73 -5.24
CA GLU A 326 26.76 -10.89 -5.96
C GLU A 326 25.45 -10.59 -6.69
N ARG A 327 24.63 -9.68 -6.16
CA ARG A 327 23.25 -9.50 -6.64
C ARG A 327 22.95 -8.13 -7.20
N TRP A 328 23.59 -7.06 -6.72
CA TRP A 328 23.30 -5.68 -7.14
C TRP A 328 24.37 -5.09 -8.05
N ALA A 329 25.52 -5.75 -8.19
CA ALA A 329 26.55 -5.34 -9.13
C ALA A 329 26.00 -5.32 -10.56
N LEU A 330 26.47 -4.34 -11.33
CA LEU A 330 26.22 -4.22 -12.76
C LEU A 330 27.18 -5.11 -13.54
#